data_AF-A0A7S2IZR3-F1
#
_entry.id   AF-A0A7S2IZR3-F1
#
_cell.length_a   1.000
_cell.length_b   1.000
_cell.length_c   1.000
_cell.angle_alpha   90.00
_cell.angle_beta   90.00
_cell.angle_gamma   90.00
#
_symmetry.space_group_name_H-M   'P 1'
#
loop_
_entity.id
_entity.type
_entity.pdbx_description
1 polymer ?
#
loop_
_entity_poly.entity_id
_entity_poly.type
_entity_poly.pdbx_seq_one_letter_code
_entity_poly.pdbx_strand_id
1 'polypeptide(L)'
;ENSSINGDYELVNVVEGKAAYKKEATNHVIRYWPSEDRWIVDLEAGFHGGDVANAYADAKGAEHPGNSELVWHVWETARGKHVADEDCIAEAVWMSTPDWSKVVGHSKLVGQEAAAEQQRL
;
A
#
# COMPACT_ATOMS: atom_id res chain seq x y z
N GLU A 1 17.99 -8.73 -3.37
CA GLU A 1 16.52 -8.73 -3.47
C GLU A 1 15.89 -7.93 -2.34
N ASN A 2 16.18 -8.24 -1.07
CA ASN A 2 15.64 -7.50 0.08
C ASN A 2 15.88 -5.97 0.04
N SER A 3 17.05 -5.52 -0.42
CA SER A 3 17.36 -4.08 -0.50
C SER A 3 16.44 -3.28 -1.42
N SER A 4 15.90 -3.90 -2.48
CA SER A 4 15.00 -3.23 -3.43
C SER A 4 13.57 -3.13 -2.90
N ILE A 5 13.17 -4.14 -2.12
CA ILE A 5 11.87 -4.25 -1.47
C ILE A 5 11.77 -3.23 -0.33
N ASN A 6 12.83 -3.09 0.47
CA ASN A 6 12.87 -2.20 1.64
C ASN A 6 12.71 -0.72 1.26
N GLY A 7 12.05 0.03 2.14
CA GLY A 7 11.83 1.47 2.04
C GLY A 7 10.36 1.84 2.20
N ASP A 8 10.05 3.12 2.02
CA ASP A 8 8.72 3.66 2.30
C ASP A 8 7.78 3.48 1.10
N TYR A 9 6.57 2.98 1.37
CA TYR A 9 5.49 2.88 0.40
C TYR A 9 4.34 3.76 0.85
N GLU A 10 3.95 4.70 -0.01
CA GLU A 10 2.87 5.63 0.27
C GLU A 10 1.53 5.06 -0.18
N LEU A 11 0.49 5.30 0.60
CA LEU A 11 -0.88 4.98 0.19
C LEU A 11 -1.27 5.87 -0.99
N VAL A 12 -1.53 5.26 -2.14
CA VAL A 12 -1.86 5.99 -3.37
C VAL A 12 -3.28 5.74 -3.87
N ASN A 13 -3.89 4.62 -3.50
CA ASN A 13 -5.22 4.26 -3.98
C ASN A 13 -5.89 3.19 -3.10
N VAL A 14 -7.12 2.83 -3.46
CA VAL A 14 -7.80 1.61 -3.03
C VAL A 14 -8.06 0.76 -4.27
N VAL A 15 -7.53 -0.47 -4.28
CA VAL A 15 -7.62 -1.42 -5.41
C VAL A 15 -8.18 -2.73 -4.86
N GLU A 16 -9.18 -3.32 -5.54
CA GLU A 16 -9.87 -4.54 -5.08
C GLU A 16 -10.43 -4.41 -3.64
N GLY A 17 -10.87 -3.22 -3.27
CA GLY A 17 -11.43 -2.93 -1.93
C GLY A 17 -10.39 -2.85 -0.80
N LYS A 18 -9.10 -2.96 -1.11
CA LYS A 18 -7.99 -2.89 -0.14
C LYS A 18 -7.04 -1.75 -0.46
N ALA A 19 -6.31 -1.28 0.54
CA ALA A 19 -5.34 -0.21 0.39
C ALA A 19 -4.21 -0.61 -0.58
N ALA A 20 -3.82 0.30 -1.46
CA ALA A 20 -2.78 0.10 -2.46
C ALA A 20 -1.64 1.11 -2.24
N TYR A 21 -0.41 0.61 -2.15
CA TYR A 21 0.75 1.40 -1.78
C TYR A 21 1.80 1.40 -2.89
N LYS A 22 2.51 2.51 -3.05
CA LYS A 22 3.56 2.67 -4.07
C LYS A 22 4.79 3.34 -3.48
N LYS A 23 5.96 2.83 -3.86
CA LYS A 23 7.25 3.45 -3.50
C LYS A 23 7.56 4.60 -4.45
N GLU A 24 7.98 5.73 -3.89
CA GLU A 24 8.24 6.96 -4.67
C GLU A 24 9.24 6.70 -5.81
N ALA A 25 9.03 7.38 -6.95
CA ALA A 25 9.89 7.36 -8.13
C ALA A 25 10.16 5.97 -8.77
N THR A 26 9.44 4.92 -8.34
CA THR A 26 9.58 3.56 -8.88
C THR A 26 8.22 3.01 -9.34
N ASN A 27 8.21 1.83 -9.95
CA ASN A 27 6.98 1.07 -10.21
C ASN A 27 6.69 0.03 -9.12
N HIS A 28 7.42 0.05 -8.01
CA HIS A 28 7.24 -0.92 -6.95
C HIS A 28 5.97 -0.63 -6.18
N VAL A 29 5.14 -1.65 -5.99
CA VAL A 29 3.87 -1.52 -5.30
C VAL A 29 3.67 -2.62 -4.27
N ILE A 30 2.87 -2.31 -3.26
CA ILE A 30 2.23 -3.29 -2.40
C ILE A 30 0.75 -3.28 -2.76
N ARG A 31 0.23 -4.45 -3.17
CA ARG A 31 -1.17 -4.61 -3.58
C ARG A 31 -1.78 -5.87 -2.98
N TYR A 32 -3.08 -5.84 -2.82
CA TYR A 32 -3.85 -7.03 -2.49
C TYR A 32 -4.12 -7.86 -3.75
N TRP A 33 -4.02 -9.18 -3.63
CA TRP A 33 -4.33 -10.14 -4.67
C TRP A 33 -5.49 -11.05 -4.22
N PRO A 34 -6.71 -10.82 -4.75
CA PRO A 34 -7.90 -11.52 -4.28
C PRO A 34 -7.91 -13.02 -4.53
N SER A 35 -7.25 -13.51 -5.58
CA SER A 35 -7.32 -14.92 -5.98
C SER A 35 -6.80 -15.89 -4.91
N GLU A 36 -5.84 -15.45 -4.10
CA GLU A 36 -5.22 -16.27 -3.05
C GLU A 36 -5.27 -15.60 -1.67
N ASP A 37 -6.03 -14.50 -1.50
CA ASP A 37 -6.08 -13.72 -0.26
C ASP A 37 -4.67 -13.31 0.23
N ARG A 38 -3.91 -12.61 -0.63
CA ARG A 38 -2.51 -12.26 -0.37
C ARG A 38 -2.20 -10.79 -0.52
N TRP A 39 -1.29 -10.29 0.30
CA TRP A 39 -0.52 -9.07 0.01
C TRP A 39 0.68 -9.43 -0.84
N ILE A 40 0.96 -8.65 -1.88
CA ILE A 40 2.08 -8.88 -2.81
C ILE A 40 2.92 -7.60 -2.92
N VAL A 41 4.24 -7.76 -2.89
CA VAL A 41 5.21 -6.79 -3.40
C VAL A 41 5.50 -7.13 -4.86
N ASP A 42 5.18 -6.20 -5.76
CA ASP A 42 5.45 -6.31 -7.20
C ASP A 42 6.43 -5.21 -7.59
N LEU A 43 7.61 -5.59 -8.08
CA LEU A 43 8.68 -4.65 -8.45
C LEU A 43 8.67 -4.31 -9.95
N GLU A 44 7.83 -4.94 -10.77
CA GLU A 44 7.92 -4.87 -12.23
C GLU A 44 6.61 -4.39 -12.88
N ALA A 45 5.50 -5.08 -12.62
CA ALA A 45 4.24 -4.89 -13.33
C ALA A 45 3.26 -3.94 -12.62
N GLY A 46 3.54 -3.57 -11.36
CA GLY A 46 2.76 -2.60 -10.61
C GLY A 46 1.37 -3.11 -10.21
N PHE A 47 0.36 -2.23 -10.18
CA PHE A 47 -0.99 -2.55 -9.70
C PHE A 47 -1.77 -3.52 -10.61
N HIS A 48 -1.32 -3.71 -11.85
CA HIS A 48 -1.94 -4.60 -12.82
C HIS A 48 -1.12 -5.88 -13.07
N GLY A 49 -0.15 -6.14 -12.19
CA GLY A 49 0.63 -7.37 -12.23
C GLY A 49 -0.23 -8.63 -12.03
N GLY A 50 0.24 -9.73 -12.61
CA GLY A 50 -0.39 -11.06 -12.48
C GLY A 50 -0.05 -11.74 -11.16
N ASP A 51 0.35 -13.01 -11.25
CA ASP A 51 0.75 -13.89 -10.14
C ASP A 51 2.24 -13.79 -9.79
N VAL A 52 3.00 -12.91 -10.45
CA VAL A 52 4.41 -12.68 -10.16
C VAL A 52 4.55 -11.81 -8.92
N ALA A 53 5.22 -12.34 -7.89
CA ALA A 53 5.43 -11.68 -6.61
C ALA A 53 6.90 -11.76 -6.18
N ASN A 54 7.52 -10.61 -5.93
CA ASN A 54 8.86 -10.55 -5.34
C ASN A 54 8.83 -10.83 -3.83
N ALA A 55 7.70 -10.53 -3.17
CA ALA A 55 7.37 -11.01 -1.84
C ALA A 55 5.86 -11.14 -1.69
N TYR A 56 5.40 -11.99 -0.78
CA TYR A 56 3.98 -12.07 -0.41
C TYR A 56 3.78 -12.33 1.08
N ALA A 57 2.58 -12.01 1.57
CA ALA A 57 2.09 -12.43 2.87
C ALA A 57 0.62 -12.85 2.74
N ASP A 58 0.23 -13.97 3.34
CA ASP A 58 -1.18 -14.40 3.39
C ASP A 58 -1.97 -13.39 4.22
N ALA A 59 -2.98 -12.75 3.62
CA ALA A 59 -3.66 -11.61 4.22
C ALA A 59 -4.50 -11.98 5.45
N LYS A 60 -5.13 -13.17 5.47
CA LYS A 60 -5.88 -13.68 6.63
C LYS A 60 -6.92 -12.67 7.15
N GLY A 61 -7.54 -11.92 6.24
CA GLY A 61 -8.48 -10.86 6.58
C GLY A 61 -7.86 -9.53 7.05
N ALA A 62 -6.54 -9.37 7.03
CA ALA A 62 -5.88 -8.11 7.37
C ALA A 62 -6.33 -6.98 6.42
N GLU A 63 -6.58 -5.80 6.98
CA GLU A 63 -6.99 -4.62 6.20
C GLU A 63 -5.82 -3.90 5.53
N HIS A 64 -4.60 -4.10 6.05
CA HIS A 64 -3.39 -3.49 5.52
C HIS A 64 -2.19 -4.46 5.62
N PRO A 65 -1.17 -4.29 4.75
CA PRO A 65 0.00 -5.15 4.70
C PRO A 65 0.93 -5.01 5.92
N GLY A 66 0.79 -3.94 6.70
CA GLY A 66 1.57 -3.71 7.93
C GLY A 66 1.02 -4.33 9.21
N ASN A 67 0.15 -5.34 9.11
CA ASN A 67 -0.35 -6.05 10.29
C ASN A 67 0.76 -6.97 10.82
N SER A 68 1.10 -6.85 12.10
CA SER A 68 2.20 -7.61 12.73
C SER A 68 1.97 -9.12 12.82
N GLU A 69 0.75 -9.61 12.55
CA GLU A 69 0.45 -11.04 12.46
C GLU A 69 0.79 -11.65 11.08
N LEU A 70 1.14 -10.82 10.11
CA LEU A 70 1.53 -11.25 8.77
C LEU A 70 3.00 -11.68 8.76
N VAL A 71 3.28 -12.79 8.07
CA VAL A 71 4.63 -13.27 7.81
C VAL A 71 4.93 -13.05 6.33
N TRP A 72 6.00 -12.32 6.05
CA TRP A 72 6.43 -12.07 4.68
C TRP A 72 7.31 -13.21 4.17
N HIS A 73 7.04 -13.62 2.94
CA HIS A 73 7.80 -14.60 2.19
C HIS A 73 8.46 -13.90 1.01
N VAL A 74 9.79 -13.76 1.06
CA VAL A 74 10.56 -13.04 0.03
C VAL A 74 11.14 -14.04 -0.96
N TRP A 75 11.09 -13.71 -2.26
CA TRP A 75 11.72 -14.53 -3.29
C TRP A 75 13.23 -14.50 -3.14
N GLU A 76 13.85 -15.68 -3.03
CA GLU A 76 15.31 -15.82 -3.05
C GLU A 76 15.76 -16.51 -4.34
N THR A 77 16.36 -15.73 -5.25
CA THR A 77 16.82 -16.26 -6.55
C THR A 77 17.81 -17.42 -6.40
N ALA A 78 18.70 -17.38 -5.39
CA ALA A 78 19.68 -18.45 -5.15
C ALA A 78 19.05 -19.79 -4.74
N ARG A 79 17.87 -19.76 -4.11
CA ARG A 79 17.12 -20.95 -3.68
C ARG A 79 15.96 -21.31 -4.61
N GLY A 80 15.61 -20.41 -5.53
CA GLY A 80 14.53 -20.59 -6.50
C GLY A 80 13.16 -20.75 -5.85
N LYS A 81 12.94 -20.13 -4.69
CA LYS A 81 11.68 -20.21 -3.94
C LYS A 81 11.48 -19.00 -3.03
N HIS A 82 10.24 -18.75 -2.62
CA HIS A 82 9.95 -17.84 -1.51
C HIS A 82 10.33 -18.48 -0.18
N VAL A 83 11.03 -17.72 0.65
CA VAL A 83 11.46 -18.12 2.00
C VAL A 83 10.81 -17.16 2.99
N ALA A 84 10.28 -17.72 4.09
CA ALA A 84 9.77 -16.89 5.18
C ALA A 84 10.92 -16.05 5.76
N ASP A 85 10.71 -14.75 5.84
CA ASP A 85 11.66 -13.80 6.43
C ASP A 85 10.98 -13.20 7.66
N GLU A 86 11.24 -13.77 8.84
CA GLU A 86 10.68 -13.32 10.12
C GLU A 86 11.21 -11.93 10.52
N ASP A 87 12.34 -11.51 9.95
CA ASP A 87 12.90 -10.18 10.16
C ASP A 87 12.30 -9.14 9.20
N CYS A 88 11.54 -9.57 8.19
CA CYS A 88 10.83 -8.69 7.28
C CYS A 88 9.55 -8.16 7.92
N ILE A 89 9.59 -6.88 8.31
CA ILE A 89 8.48 -6.20 8.97
C ILE A 89 7.94 -5.14 8.00
N ALA A 90 6.63 -5.18 7.77
CA ALA A 90 5.89 -4.07 7.19
C ALA A 90 5.26 -3.25 8.31
N GLU A 91 5.55 -1.96 8.37
CA GLU A 91 4.97 -1.05 9.36
C GLU A 91 3.99 -0.09 8.66
N ALA A 92 2.74 -0.07 9.12
CA ALA A 92 1.76 0.90 8.66
C ALA A 92 1.90 2.19 9.48
N VAL A 93 2.43 3.24 8.85
CA VAL A 93 2.53 4.57 9.46
C VAL A 93 1.34 5.44 9.07
N TRP A 94 0.75 6.12 10.05
CA TRP A 94 -0.24 7.17 9.79
C TRP A 94 0.47 8.36 9.14
N MET A 95 0.02 8.77 7.95
CA MET A 95 0.50 10.01 7.36
C MET A 95 0.18 11.18 8.30
N SER A 96 1.19 11.98 8.64
CA SER A 96 0.95 13.28 9.26
C SER A 96 0.17 14.15 8.28
N THR A 97 -0.88 14.82 8.77
CA THR A 97 -1.83 15.69 8.04
C THR A 97 -1.99 15.32 6.56
N PRO A 98 -3.02 14.54 6.18
CA PRO A 98 -3.22 14.16 4.80
C PRO A 98 -3.22 15.39 3.89
N ASP A 99 -2.37 15.39 2.86
CA ASP A 99 -2.33 16.46 1.87
C ASP A 99 -3.54 16.31 0.94
N TRP A 100 -4.68 16.80 1.41
CA TRP A 100 -5.95 16.76 0.68
C TRP A 100 -5.91 17.52 -0.64
N SER A 101 -4.89 18.36 -0.90
CA SER A 101 -4.71 19.03 -2.19
C SER A 101 -4.42 18.04 -3.33
N LYS A 102 -3.92 16.84 -3.01
CA LYS A 102 -3.62 15.75 -3.96
C LYS A 102 -4.84 14.90 -4.31
N VAL A 103 -5.96 15.05 -3.59
CA VAL A 103 -7.19 14.30 -3.85
C VAL A 103 -8.02 15.04 -4.92
N VAL A 104 -8.11 14.43 -6.12
CA VAL A 104 -8.93 14.94 -7.22
C VAL A 104 -10.38 15.11 -6.76
N GLY A 105 -10.87 16.36 -6.77
CA GLY A 105 -12.23 16.71 -6.36
C GLY A 105 -12.37 17.37 -4.98
N HIS A 106 -11.31 17.44 -4.17
CA HIS A 106 -11.37 18.03 -2.82
C HIS A 106 -11.42 19.57 -2.82
N SER A 107 -11.16 20.22 -3.95
CA SER A 107 -11.07 21.68 -4.08
C SER A 107 -12.41 22.45 -4.01
N LYS A 108 -13.52 21.82 -3.56
CA LYS A 108 -14.85 22.48 -3.54
C LYS A 108 -15.49 22.71 -2.18
N LEU A 109 -14.93 22.20 -1.08
CA LEU A 109 -15.63 22.28 0.22
C LEU A 109 -15.12 23.40 1.14
N VAL A 110 -13.90 23.91 0.95
CA VAL A 110 -13.36 24.97 1.82
C VAL A 110 -14.03 26.34 1.60
N GLY A 111 -14.74 26.53 0.48
CA GLY A 111 -15.40 27.79 0.15
C GLY A 111 -16.86 27.93 0.60
N GLN A 112 -17.50 26.88 1.14
CA GLN A 112 -18.93 26.91 1.49
C GLN A 112 -19.21 27.10 2.98
N GLU A 113 -18.26 26.85 3.88
CA GLU A 113 -18.46 27.09 5.32
C GLU A 113 -18.31 28.58 5.71
N ALA A 114 -17.52 29.36 4.98
CA ALA A 114 -17.33 30.79 5.28
C ALA A 114 -18.57 31.66 4.98
N ALA A 115 -19.50 31.20 4.12
CA ALA A 115 -20.69 31.97 3.74
C ALA A 115 -21.89 31.73 4.69
N ALA A 116 -21.90 30.64 5.46
CA ALA A 116 -23.03 30.29 6.32
C ALA A 116 -23.02 31.03 7.68
N GLU A 117 -21.87 31.58 8.09
CA GLU A 117 -21.74 32.28 9.38
C GLU A 117 -22.08 33.77 9.31
N GLN A 118 -22.09 34.39 8.11
CA GLN A 118 -22.45 35.80 7.92
C GLN A 118 -23.95 36.10 7.81
N GLN A 119 -24.81 35.08 7.86
CA GLN A 119 -26.28 35.25 7.85
C GLN A 119 -26.95 35.03 9.23
N ARG A 120 -26.16 34.93 10.30
CA ARG A 120 -26.64 34.81 11.70
C ARG A 120 -26.20 35.97 12.61
N LEU A 121 -25.88 37.13 12.05
CA LEU A 121 -25.69 38.38 12.80
C LEU A 121 -26.61 39.47 12.25
#